data_AF-A0A950A7T1-F1
#
_entry.id   AF-A0A950A7T1-F1
#
_cell.length_a   1.000
_cell.length_b   1.000
_cell.length_c   1.000
_cell.angle_alpha   90.00
_cell.angle_beta   90.00
_cell.angle_gamma   90.00
#
_symmetry.space_group_name_H-M   'P 1'
#
loop_
_entity.id
_entity.type
_entity.pdbx_description
1 polymer ?
#
loop_
_entity_poly.entity_id
_entity_poly.type
_entity_poly.pdbx_seq_one_letter_code
_entity_poly.pdbx_strand_id
1 'polypeptide(L)'
;HSVVAGQTTLRSLAAVLARADVVVALDSGPMHIAAAVGAPTVGIFALRTDLPMRWRPLGERVVVVEPTYPCPPWCRKETCKTFDCYRALDPSLIVAAARAATQKAAVA
;
A
#
# COMPACT_ATOMS: atom_id res chain seq x y z
N HIS A 1 -5.56 -0.78 20.58
CA HIS A 1 -5.57 -1.04 19.13
C HIS A 1 -6.89 -1.71 18.76
N SER A 2 -7.59 -1.23 17.75
CA SER A 2 -8.88 -1.80 17.31
C SER A 2 -8.69 -2.55 15.99
N VAL A 3 -9.20 -3.78 15.90
CA VAL A 3 -9.19 -4.59 14.67
C VAL A 3 -10.59 -4.57 14.07
N VAL A 4 -10.71 -4.07 12.84
CA VAL A 4 -11.99 -3.91 12.13
C VAL A 4 -12.13 -4.83 10.91
N ALA A 5 -11.20 -5.78 10.73
CA ALA A 5 -11.23 -6.73 9.63
C ALA A 5 -12.51 -7.58 9.69
N GLY A 6 -13.25 -7.65 8.57
CA GLY A 6 -14.55 -8.34 8.49
C GLY A 6 -15.70 -7.63 9.22
N GLN A 7 -15.46 -6.45 9.81
CA GLN A 7 -16.47 -5.70 10.59
C GLN A 7 -17.00 -4.45 9.86
N THR A 8 -16.49 -4.18 8.66
CA THR A 8 -16.84 -2.99 7.87
C THR A 8 -17.52 -3.37 6.57
N THR A 9 -18.52 -2.58 6.17
CA THR A 9 -18.93 -2.52 4.76
C THR A 9 -17.92 -1.71 3.97
N LEU A 10 -17.98 -1.73 2.63
CA LEU A 10 -17.13 -0.86 1.82
C LEU A 10 -17.28 0.63 2.16
N ARG A 11 -18.52 1.06 2.46
CA ARG A 11 -18.82 2.45 2.81
C ARG A 11 -18.24 2.81 4.19
N SER A 12 -18.39 1.94 5.20
CA SER A 12 -17.83 2.23 6.52
C SER A 12 -16.30 2.12 6.54
N LEU A 13 -15.71 1.21 5.74
CA LEU A 13 -14.27 1.16 5.53
C LEU A 13 -13.76 2.48 4.92
N ALA A 14 -14.40 2.97 3.86
CA ALA A 14 -14.05 4.26 3.25
C ALA A 14 -14.10 5.41 4.26
N ALA A 15 -15.12 5.46 5.11
CA ALA A 15 -15.25 6.48 6.16
C ALA A 15 -14.15 6.38 7.23
N VAL A 16 -13.71 5.17 7.58
CA VAL A 16 -12.57 4.97 8.49
C VAL A 16 -11.27 5.42 7.83
N LEU A 17 -11.02 5.00 6.59
CA LEU A 17 -9.80 5.34 5.85
C LEU A 17 -9.68 6.85 5.59
N ALA A 18 -10.80 7.55 5.32
CA ALA A 18 -10.83 9.00 5.12
C ALA A 18 -10.35 9.79 6.35
N ARG A 19 -10.39 9.18 7.54
CA ARG A 19 -9.93 9.78 8.79
C ARG A 19 -8.52 9.34 9.22
N ALA A 20 -7.88 8.47 8.43
CA ALA A 20 -6.54 8.00 8.75
C ALA A 20 -5.50 9.07 8.41
N ASP A 21 -4.54 9.29 9.31
CA ASP A 21 -3.39 10.16 9.04
C ASP A 21 -2.52 9.58 7.91
N VAL A 22 -2.42 8.25 7.85
CA VAL A 22 -1.78 7.51 6.76
C VAL A 22 -2.36 6.10 6.68
N VAL A 23 -2.46 5.56 5.47
CA VAL A 23 -2.82 4.17 5.20
C VAL A 23 -1.62 3.46 4.59
N VAL A 24 -1.24 2.32 5.17
CA VAL A 24 -0.21 1.43 4.61
C VAL A 24 -0.89 0.14 4.20
N ALA A 25 -0.80 -0.22 2.93
CA ALA A 25 -1.46 -1.41 2.39
C ALA A 25 -0.63 -2.08 1.29
N LEU A 26 -0.78 -3.39 1.16
CA LEU A 26 -0.32 -4.15 -0.01
C LEU A 26 -1.21 -3.87 -1.23
N ASP A 27 -0.80 -4.33 -2.41
CA ASP A 27 -1.60 -4.35 -3.64
C ASP A 27 -2.96 -5.06 -3.42
N SER A 28 -3.98 -4.28 -3.07
CA SER A 28 -5.31 -4.76 -2.62
C SER A 28 -6.36 -3.65 -2.68
N GLY A 29 -7.64 -4.02 -2.70
CA GLY A 29 -8.77 -3.08 -2.77
C GLY A 29 -8.74 -1.92 -1.75
N PRO A 30 -8.47 -2.16 -0.44
CA PRO A 30 -8.40 -1.09 0.56
C PRO A 30 -7.39 0.02 0.24
N MET A 31 -6.27 -0.31 -0.42
CA MET A 31 -5.28 0.66 -0.87
C MET A 31 -5.90 1.67 -1.85
N HIS A 32 -6.70 1.19 -2.81
CA HIS A 32 -7.39 2.05 -3.78
C HIS A 32 -8.49 2.88 -3.14
N ILE A 33 -9.25 2.29 -2.21
CA ILE A 33 -10.30 3.02 -1.48
C ILE A 33 -9.68 4.16 -0.67
N ALA A 34 -8.56 3.92 0.01
CA ALA A 34 -7.84 4.93 0.79
C ALA A 34 -7.44 6.13 -0.09
N ALA A 35 -6.81 5.88 -1.23
CA ALA A 35 -6.42 6.95 -2.16
C ALA A 35 -7.64 7.69 -2.74
N ALA A 36 -8.72 6.97 -3.07
CA ALA A 36 -9.94 7.56 -3.62
C ALA A 36 -10.66 8.49 -2.64
N VAL A 37 -10.61 8.20 -1.33
CA VAL A 37 -11.11 9.12 -0.29
C VAL A 37 -10.08 10.17 0.13
N GLY A 38 -8.98 10.27 -0.62
CA GLY A 38 -7.94 11.27 -0.45
C GLY A 38 -6.93 10.96 0.64
N ALA A 39 -7.02 9.86 1.38
CA ALA A 39 -6.11 9.56 2.48
C ALA A 39 -4.64 9.44 2.00
N PRO A 40 -3.65 9.96 2.74
CA PRO A 40 -2.25 9.68 2.47
C PRO A 40 -2.02 8.17 2.46
N THR A 41 -1.51 7.63 1.36
CA THR A 41 -1.50 6.18 1.13
C THR A 41 -0.11 5.71 0.69
N VAL A 42 0.42 4.74 1.41
CA VAL A 42 1.62 3.97 1.04
C VAL A 42 1.17 2.63 0.46
N GLY A 43 1.40 2.44 -0.84
CA GLY A 43 1.13 1.18 -1.54
C GLY A 43 2.38 0.33 -1.63
N ILE A 44 2.32 -0.91 -1.14
CA ILE A 44 3.43 -1.86 -1.16
C ILE A 44 3.22 -2.87 -2.28
N PHE A 45 4.16 -2.91 -3.21
CA PHE A 45 4.18 -3.81 -4.37
C PHE A 45 5.43 -4.69 -4.23
N ALA A 46 5.27 -5.90 -3.70
CA ALA A 46 6.40 -6.74 -3.32
C ALA A 46 6.64 -7.91 -4.29
N LEU A 47 5.57 -8.46 -4.86
CA LEU A 47 5.73 -9.54 -5.82
C LEU A 47 6.20 -8.98 -7.16
N ARG A 48 7.01 -9.75 -7.87
CA ARG A 48 7.42 -9.45 -9.26
C ARG A 48 6.22 -9.17 -10.17
N THR A 49 5.07 -9.79 -9.88
CA THR A 49 3.83 -9.66 -10.64
C THR A 49 2.95 -8.49 -10.21
N ASP A 50 3.24 -7.86 -9.06
CA ASP A 50 2.56 -6.65 -8.64
C ASP A 50 3.21 -5.52 -9.47
N LEU A 51 2.46 -4.97 -10.43
CA LEU A 51 2.98 -3.99 -11.38
C LEU A 51 2.46 -2.59 -10.99
N PRO A 52 3.22 -1.76 -10.24
CA PRO A 52 2.79 -0.42 -9.85
C PRO A 52 2.40 0.45 -11.04
N MET A 53 3.10 0.31 -12.16
CA MET A 53 2.75 1.02 -13.40
C MET A 53 1.31 0.76 -13.88
N ARG A 54 0.75 -0.40 -13.53
CA ARG A 54 -0.61 -0.79 -13.90
C ARG A 54 -1.62 -0.58 -12.77
N TRP A 55 -1.21 -0.84 -11.53
CA TRP A 55 -2.12 -1.00 -10.39
C TRP A 55 -1.87 -0.04 -9.23
N ARG A 56 -0.90 0.89 -9.30
CA ARG A 56 -0.75 1.88 -8.22
C ARG A 56 -2.06 2.65 -8.01
N PRO A 57 -2.43 2.96 -6.76
CA PRO A 57 -3.65 3.69 -6.51
C PRO A 57 -3.52 5.12 -7.08
N LEU A 58 -4.63 5.65 -7.58
CA LEU A 58 -4.70 7.00 -8.12
C LEU A 58 -5.01 7.97 -6.99
N GLY A 59 -4.13 8.96 -6.79
CA GLY A 59 -4.30 9.98 -5.77
C GLY A 59 -3.05 10.85 -5.64
N GLU A 60 -3.22 12.07 -5.15
CA GLU A 60 -2.15 13.07 -5.04
C GLU A 60 -1.16 12.74 -3.92
N ARG A 61 -1.63 12.04 -2.88
CA ARG A 61 -0.89 11.70 -1.66
C ARG A 61 -0.51 10.21 -1.62
N VAL A 62 -0.13 9.66 -2.78
CA VAL A 62 0.28 8.26 -2.93
C VAL A 62 1.79 8.15 -3.05
N VAL A 63 2.37 7.22 -2.27
CA VAL A 63 3.77 6.79 -2.41
C VAL A 63 3.80 5.27 -2.58
N VAL A 64 4.61 4.78 -3.51
CA VAL A 64 4.80 3.34 -3.75
C VAL A 64 6.11 2.90 -3.13
N VAL A 65 6.10 1.74 -2.48
CA VAL A 65 7.29 1.07 -1.95
C VAL A 65 7.42 -0.31 -2.59
N GLU A 66 8.62 -0.59 -3.09
CA GLU A 66 9.00 -1.87 -3.67
C GLU A 66 10.27 -2.39 -2.95
N PRO A 67 10.34 -3.66 -2.55
CA PRO A 67 11.55 -4.25 -2.00
C PRO A 67 12.58 -4.46 -3.11
N THR A 68 13.86 -4.29 -2.79
CA THR A 68 14.93 -4.76 -3.69
C THR A 68 15.19 -6.24 -3.39
N TYR A 69 14.57 -7.13 -4.16
CA TYR A 69 14.77 -8.57 -4.02
C TYR A 69 14.80 -9.30 -5.37
N PRO A 70 15.83 -10.12 -5.67
CA PRO A 70 15.99 -10.76 -6.97
C PRO A 70 15.10 -12.01 -7.11
N CYS A 71 13.77 -11.82 -7.15
CA CYS A 71 12.83 -12.90 -7.45
C CYS A 71 13.15 -13.55 -8.81
N PRO A 72 13.20 -14.90 -8.89
CA PRO A 72 13.38 -15.61 -10.16
C PRO A 72 12.37 -15.16 -11.22
N PRO A 73 12.71 -15.21 -12.53
CA PRO A 73 11.82 -14.75 -13.60
C PRO A 73 10.44 -15.43 -13.64
N TRP A 74 10.38 -16.70 -13.24
CA TRP A 74 9.16 -17.50 -13.16
C TRP A 74 8.34 -17.28 -11.88
N CYS A 75 8.86 -16.50 -10.92
CA CYS A 75 8.22 -16.31 -9.62
C CYS A 75 6.94 -15.49 -9.77
N ARG A 76 5.82 -16.06 -9.32
CA ARG A 76 4.48 -15.45 -9.27
C ARG A 76 3.76 -15.85 -7.99
N LYS A 77 2.72 -15.11 -7.63
CA LYS A 77 1.97 -15.28 -6.38
C LYS A 77 1.51 -16.73 -6.14
N GLU A 78 1.00 -17.39 -7.18
CA GLU A 78 0.37 -18.70 -7.09
C GLU A 78 1.38 -19.84 -6.89
N THR A 79 2.65 -19.62 -7.24
CA THR A 79 3.69 -20.66 -7.21
C THR A 79 4.85 -20.34 -6.28
N CYS A 80 4.91 -19.13 -5.72
CA CYS A 80 5.93 -18.74 -4.76
C CYS A 80 5.70 -19.46 -3.44
N LYS A 81 6.72 -20.18 -2.95
CA LYS A 81 6.63 -20.91 -1.67
C LYS A 81 7.13 -20.10 -0.48
N THR A 82 8.08 -19.20 -0.71
CA THR A 82 8.80 -18.54 0.38
C THR A 82 8.31 -17.13 0.64
N PHE A 83 7.93 -16.37 -0.39
CA PHE A 83 7.57 -14.96 -0.25
C PHE A 83 8.68 -14.11 0.39
N ASP A 84 9.95 -14.47 0.16
CA ASP A 84 11.11 -13.77 0.76
C ASP A 84 11.22 -12.31 0.33
N CYS A 85 10.66 -11.93 -0.83
CA CYS A 85 10.54 -10.53 -1.24
C CYS A 85 9.79 -9.67 -0.22
N TYR A 86 8.77 -10.22 0.46
CA TYR A 86 8.10 -9.52 1.56
C TYR A 86 8.97 -9.43 2.80
N ARG A 87 9.79 -10.45 3.08
CA ARG A 87 10.73 -10.44 4.23
C ARG A 87 11.90 -9.50 4.01
N ALA A 88 12.28 -9.28 2.75
CA ALA A 88 13.32 -8.35 2.35
C ALA A 88 12.84 -6.88 2.33
N LEU A 89 11.55 -6.63 2.58
CA LEU A 89 11.01 -5.28 2.66
C LEU A 89 11.54 -4.60 3.92
N ASP A 90 12.36 -3.57 3.75
CA ASP A 90 12.86 -2.76 4.85
C ASP A 90 11.74 -1.87 5.42
N PRO A 91 11.34 -2.05 6.70
CA PRO A 91 10.33 -1.19 7.33
C PRO A 91 10.71 0.30 7.32
N SER A 92 12.00 0.63 7.30
CA SER A 92 12.46 2.02 7.27
C SER A 92 11.98 2.77 6.00
N LEU A 93 11.92 2.07 4.85
CA LEU A 93 11.41 2.61 3.60
C LEU A 93 9.91 2.90 3.68
N ILE A 94 9.16 2.04 4.37
CA ILE A 94 7.72 2.21 4.60
C ILE A 94 7.47 3.44 5.48
N VAL A 95 8.25 3.60 6.55
CA VAL A 95 8.15 4.76 7.46
C VAL A 95 8.52 6.06 6.73
N ALA A 96 9.58 6.05 5.92
CA ALA A 96 9.95 7.20 5.10
C ALA A 96 8.86 7.56 4.08
N ALA A 97 8.28 6.56 3.41
CA ALA A 97 7.16 6.76 2.49
C ALA A 97 5.91 7.32 3.19
N ALA A 98 5.60 6.85 4.40
CA ALA A 98 4.48 7.35 5.19
C ALA A 98 4.65 8.84 5.51
N ARG A 99 5.85 9.27 5.89
CA ARG A 99 6.18 10.69 6.12
C ARG A 99 6.06 11.52 4.83
N ALA A 100 6.53 10.99 3.71
CA ALA A 100 6.44 11.69 2.42
C ALA A 100 4.98 11.84 1.95
N ALA A 101 4.14 10.82 2.17
CA ALA A 101 2.73 10.85 1.81
C ALA A 101 1.93 11.91 2.60
N THR A 102 2.28 12.13 3.88
CA THR A 102 1.59 13.09 4.75
C THR A 102 2.02 14.54 4.51
N GLN A 103 3.25 14.77 4.03
CA GLN A 103 3.81 16.11 3.80
C GLN A 103 3.30 16.81 2.53
N LYS A 104 2.71 16.08 1.57
CA LYS A 104 2.23 16.63 0.30
C LYS A 104 0.91 17.44 0.38
N ALA A 105 0.41 17.75 1.57
CA ALA A 105 -0.86 18.48 1.75
C ALA A 105 -0.72 20.02 1.76
N ALA A 106 0.43 20.58 1.39
CA ALA A 106 0.59 22.03 1.27
C ALA A 106 0.46 22.48 -0.20
N VAL A 107 -0.78 22.60 -0.67
CA VAL A 107 -1.12 23.56 -1.72
C VAL A 107 -2.29 24.37 -1.16
N ALA A 108 -2.03 25.66 -0.95
CA ALA A 108 -2.99 26.67 -0.53
C ALA A 108 -4.00 26.98 -1.63
#